data_AF-A0AAW0VY30-F1
#
_entry.id   AF-A0AAW0VY30-F1
#
_cell.length_a   1.000
_cell.length_b   1.000
_cell.length_c   1.000
_cell.angle_alpha   90.00
_cell.angle_beta   90.00
_cell.angle_gamma   90.00
#
_symmetry.space_group_name_H-M   'P 1'
#
loop_
_entity.id
_entity.type
_entity.pdbx_description
1 polymer ?
#
loop_
_entity_poly.entity_id
_entity_poly.type
_entity_poly.pdbx_seq_one_letter_code
_entity_poly.pdbx_strand_id
1 'polypeptide(L)'
;MNTEQRLDNINENLKDTQKNINGIKSVFSSLKTWWTTPKQPAGKDNEKVVSPTSPSKQEAPNVADNPNLGAAYERSQMLMAAQKSSLHPAMRLKGLEDEEEEPDNLDDFRTTSRVINAKLDSDLDEISMGLSRLKGLAVGLGTEITDQNETISRIHEKADRADMTIGSQNTQIKKILKR
;
A
#
# COMPACT_ATOMS: atom_id res chain seq x y z
N MET A 1 7.66 3.46 -0.85
CA MET A 1 8.85 4.27 -0.50
C MET A 1 8.94 4.65 0.99
N ASN A 2 7.86 5.07 1.65
CA ASN A 2 7.93 5.46 3.07
C ASN A 2 8.40 4.35 4.04
N THR A 3 8.14 3.08 3.73
CA THR A 3 8.52 1.92 4.55
C THR A 3 10.02 1.67 4.55
N GLU A 4 10.66 1.74 3.38
CA GLU A 4 12.11 1.55 3.25
C GLU A 4 12.88 2.63 4.02
N GLN A 5 12.50 3.90 3.86
CA GLN A 5 13.13 5.01 4.61
C GLN A 5 12.93 4.85 6.12
N ARG A 6 11.76 4.38 6.57
CA ARG A 6 11.51 4.10 7.99
C ARG A 6 12.41 2.98 8.49
N LEU A 7 12.61 1.91 7.71
CA LEU A 7 13.53 0.83 8.07
C LEU A 7 14.99 1.27 8.12
N ASP A 8 15.39 2.16 7.21
CA ASP A 8 16.73 2.75 7.22
C ASP A 8 16.95 3.60 8.48
N ASN A 9 15.98 4.45 8.83
CA ASN A 9 16.01 5.24 10.07
C ASN A 9 16.03 4.34 11.32
N ILE A 10 15.27 3.25 11.32
CA ILE A 10 15.30 2.27 12.42
C ILE A 10 16.70 1.67 12.53
N ASN A 11 17.28 1.23 11.43
CA ASN A 11 18.61 0.63 11.43
C ASN A 11 19.70 1.62 11.88
N GLU A 12 19.60 2.89 11.49
CA GLU A 12 20.48 3.96 11.98
C GLU A 12 20.31 4.20 13.49
N ASN A 13 19.07 4.34 13.96
CA ASN A 13 18.76 4.49 15.38
C ASN A 13 19.25 3.29 16.21
N LEU A 14 19.19 2.07 15.66
CA LEU A 14 19.71 0.89 16.32
C LEU A 14 21.23 0.92 16.43
N LYS A 15 21.95 1.46 15.44
CA LYS A 15 23.41 1.65 15.56
C LYS A 15 23.76 2.61 16.70
N ASP A 16 23.04 3.73 16.79
CA ASP A 16 23.25 4.69 17.88
C ASP A 16 22.83 4.11 19.23
N THR A 17 21.74 3.36 19.28
CA THR A 17 21.32 2.61 20.47
C THR A 17 22.42 1.62 20.90
N GLN A 18 23.08 0.93 19.97
CA GLN A 18 24.19 0.02 20.30
C GLN A 18 25.39 0.76 20.89
N LYS A 19 25.74 1.95 20.36
CA LYS A 19 26.79 2.80 20.93
C LYS A 19 26.44 3.19 22.37
N ASN A 20 25.19 3.59 22.60
CA ASN A 20 24.69 3.95 23.93
C ASN A 20 24.73 2.76 24.90
N ILE A 21 24.27 1.57 24.48
CA ILE A 21 24.35 0.34 25.27
C ILE A 21 25.79 0.01 25.64
N ASN A 22 26.73 0.16 24.71
CA ASN A 22 28.15 -0.07 24.97
C ASN A 22 28.71 0.96 25.96
N GLY A 23 28.36 2.24 25.82
CA GLY A 23 28.72 3.27 26.79
C GLY A 23 28.20 2.97 28.20
N ILE A 24 26.94 2.54 28.30
CA ILE A 24 26.30 2.12 29.55
C ILE A 24 27.04 0.93 30.19
N LYS A 25 27.40 -0.10 29.40
CA LYS A 25 28.22 -1.22 29.90
C LYS A 25 29.57 -0.74 30.43
N SER A 26 30.23 0.20 29.73
CA SER A 26 31.52 0.72 30.15
C SER A 26 31.43 1.50 31.46
N VAL A 27 30.44 2.38 31.65
CA VAL A 27 30.28 3.12 32.91
C VAL A 27 29.91 2.21 34.07
N PHE A 28 29.03 1.23 33.87
CA PHE A 28 28.70 0.25 34.91
C PHE A 28 29.87 -0.69 35.22
N SER A 29 30.69 -1.05 34.23
CA SER A 29 31.91 -1.83 34.47
C SER A 29 32.93 -1.04 35.26
N SER A 30 33.17 0.24 34.92
CA SER A 30 34.09 1.11 35.66
C SER A 30 33.63 1.36 37.09
N LEU A 31 32.32 1.53 37.30
CA LEU A 31 31.73 1.65 38.65
C LEU A 31 31.86 0.35 39.45
N LYS A 32 31.65 -0.81 38.82
CA LYS A 32 31.85 -2.11 39.48
C LYS A 32 33.32 -2.33 39.84
N THR A 33 34.27 -2.02 38.96
CA THR A 33 35.70 -2.08 39.28
C THR A 33 36.03 -1.14 40.44
N TRP A 34 35.50 0.08 40.46
CA TRP A 34 35.72 1.03 41.54
C TRP A 34 35.15 0.58 42.89
N TRP A 35 33.98 -0.08 42.92
CA TRP A 35 33.39 -0.63 44.15
C TRP A 35 33.92 -2.00 44.58
N THR A 36 34.57 -2.75 43.67
CA THR A 36 35.09 -4.10 43.98
C THR A 36 36.60 -4.17 44.16
N THR A 37 37.34 -3.08 43.95
CA THR A 37 38.80 -3.05 44.12
C THR A 37 39.24 -2.29 45.38
N PRO A 38 39.84 -2.95 46.39
CA PRO A 38 40.62 -2.25 47.41
C PRO A 38 42.06 -1.98 46.91
N LYS A 39 42.45 -0.69 46.94
CA LYS A 39 43.83 -0.10 46.90
C LYS A 39 44.72 -0.29 45.65
N GLN A 40 44.89 0.76 44.83
CA GLN A 40 46.08 1.67 44.72
C GLN A 40 46.10 2.49 43.39
N PRO A 41 46.88 3.60 43.29
CA PRO A 41 46.41 4.85 42.69
C PRO A 41 47.03 5.29 41.34
N ALA A 42 46.40 6.34 40.78
CA ALA A 42 46.93 7.44 39.96
C ALA A 42 46.69 7.44 38.43
N GLY A 43 46.22 8.60 37.93
CA GLY A 43 46.23 9.02 36.51
C GLY A 43 44.85 9.34 35.95
N LYS A 44 44.27 10.53 36.17
CA LYS A 44 44.35 11.75 35.33
C LYS A 44 43.27 11.85 34.21
N ASP A 45 42.36 12.79 34.46
CA ASP A 45 41.86 13.88 33.59
C ASP A 45 40.76 13.64 32.52
N ASN A 46 39.59 14.29 32.78
CA ASN A 46 38.73 15.12 31.89
C ASN A 46 38.14 14.53 30.58
N GLU A 47 36.92 14.81 30.09
CA GLU A 47 35.83 15.74 30.43
C GLU A 47 34.62 15.40 29.51
N LYS A 48 33.45 15.95 29.84
CA LYS A 48 32.20 16.16 29.06
C LYS A 48 31.08 15.13 29.17
N VAL A 49 30.21 15.47 30.12
CA VAL A 49 28.84 15.02 30.37
C VAL A 49 27.88 15.94 29.61
N VAL A 50 26.89 15.40 28.89
CA VAL A 50 25.71 16.15 28.42
C VAL A 50 24.45 15.34 28.73
N SER A 51 23.48 16.02 29.34
CA SER A 51 22.28 15.51 30.01
C SER A 51 21.20 14.91 29.08
N PRO A 52 20.28 14.08 29.60
CA PRO A 52 19.15 13.52 28.85
C PRO A 52 17.91 14.42 28.90
N THR A 53 17.24 14.61 27.76
CA THR A 53 15.94 15.30 27.64
C THR A 53 14.79 14.30 27.67
N SER A 54 13.77 14.60 28.48
CA SER A 54 12.51 13.86 28.72
C SER A 54 11.55 13.81 27.51
N PRO A 55 10.53 12.91 27.53
CA PRO A 55 9.76 12.49 26.36
C PRO A 55 8.52 13.36 26.08
N SER A 56 8.21 13.57 24.81
CA SER A 56 6.97 14.22 24.35
C SER A 56 6.01 13.22 23.70
N LYS A 57 4.72 13.51 23.89
CA LYS A 57 3.51 12.71 23.72
C LYS A 57 2.83 13.11 22.41
N GLN A 58 2.51 12.18 21.50
CA GLN A 58 1.57 12.45 20.39
C GLN A 58 0.73 11.22 20.02
N GLU A 59 -0.54 11.50 19.79
CA GLU A 59 -1.69 10.62 19.59
C GLU A 59 -1.76 10.05 18.16
N ALA A 60 -2.45 8.92 18.00
CA ALA A 60 -2.82 8.33 16.71
C ALA A 60 -4.33 8.48 16.46
N PRO A 61 -4.78 8.79 15.23
CA PRO A 61 -6.18 8.91 14.89
C PRO A 61 -6.83 7.54 14.63
N ASN A 62 -8.07 7.42 15.09
CA ASN A 62 -8.95 6.26 14.96
C ASN A 62 -9.49 6.17 13.53
N VAL A 63 -9.32 5.02 12.88
CA VAL A 63 -9.94 4.70 11.58
C VAL A 63 -11.14 3.81 11.86
N ALA A 64 -12.26 4.45 12.17
CA ALA A 64 -13.58 3.84 12.12
C ALA A 64 -14.49 4.83 11.38
N ASP A 65 -15.32 4.29 10.48
CA ASP A 65 -16.41 4.97 9.77
C ASP A 65 -16.00 5.75 8.51
N ASN A 66 -15.95 5.05 7.38
CA ASN A 66 -15.94 5.66 6.05
C ASN A 66 -17.37 5.64 5.46
N PRO A 67 -18.12 6.77 5.51
CA PRO A 67 -19.53 6.84 5.14
C PRO A 67 -19.79 6.74 3.63
N ASN A 68 -18.75 6.66 2.79
CA ASN A 68 -18.89 6.71 1.33
C ASN A 68 -19.24 5.36 0.68
N LEU A 69 -19.29 4.27 1.46
CA LEU A 69 -19.54 2.93 0.93
C LEU A 69 -21.04 2.59 0.80
N GLY A 70 -21.89 3.18 1.65
CA GLY A 70 -23.35 2.99 1.60
C GLY A 70 -24.00 3.63 0.37
N ALA A 71 -23.60 4.87 0.05
CA ALA A 71 -24.14 5.60 -1.10
C ALA A 71 -23.80 4.95 -2.45
N ALA A 72 -22.66 4.24 -2.54
CA ALA A 72 -22.26 3.52 -3.74
C ALA A 72 -23.10 2.25 -3.97
N TYR A 73 -23.47 1.55 -2.89
CA TYR A 73 -24.27 0.32 -2.95
C TYR A 73 -25.72 0.61 -3.37
N GLU A 74 -26.34 1.63 -2.80
CA GLU A 74 -27.71 2.03 -3.10
C GLU A 74 -27.88 2.49 -4.56
N ARG A 75 -26.90 3.23 -5.09
CA ARG A 75 -26.88 3.66 -6.49
C ARG A 75 -26.78 2.48 -7.47
N SER A 76 -26.03 1.43 -7.11
CA SER A 76 -25.91 0.23 -7.94
C SER A 76 -27.23 -0.56 -8.03
N GLN A 77 -28.00 -0.58 -6.94
CA GLN A 77 -29.24 -1.34 -6.85
C GLN A 77 -30.37 -0.66 -7.65
N MET A 78 -30.40 0.68 -7.68
CA MET A 78 -31.38 1.45 -8.45
C MET A 78 -31.17 1.31 -9.97
N LEU A 79 -29.92 1.22 -10.44
CA LEU A 79 -29.61 0.99 -11.86
C LEU A 79 -30.05 -0.41 -12.33
N MET A 80 -29.94 -1.42 -11.47
CA MET A 80 -30.40 -2.78 -11.77
C MET A 80 -31.93 -2.91 -11.80
N ALA A 81 -32.64 -2.11 -11.01
CA ALA A 81 -34.11 -2.09 -11.00
C ALA A 81 -34.70 -1.47 -12.28
N ALA A 82 -34.04 -0.46 -12.86
CA ALA A 82 -34.46 0.18 -14.12
C ALA A 82 -34.34 -0.74 -15.35
N GLN A 83 -33.54 -1.81 -15.27
CA GLN A 83 -33.29 -2.73 -16.38
C GLN A 83 -34.31 -3.87 -16.50
N LYS A 84 -35.22 -4.02 -15.51
CA LYS A 84 -36.26 -5.08 -15.50
C LYS A 84 -37.52 -4.75 -16.30
N SER A 85 -37.66 -3.51 -16.80
CA SER A 85 -38.79 -3.11 -17.64
C SER A 85 -38.31 -2.71 -19.04
N SER A 86 -38.16 -3.70 -19.92
CA SER A 86 -38.71 -3.69 -21.29
C SER A 86 -37.99 -4.73 -22.15
N LEU A 87 -38.81 -5.58 -22.77
CA LEU A 87 -38.62 -6.23 -24.07
C LEU A 87 -37.17 -6.44 -24.58
N HIS A 88 -36.77 -7.71 -24.69
CA HIS A 88 -35.43 -8.14 -25.12
C HIS A 88 -35.05 -7.59 -26.52
N PRO A 89 -33.85 -7.02 -26.70
CA PRO A 89 -33.44 -6.31 -27.93
C PRO A 89 -33.52 -7.16 -29.20
N ALA A 90 -33.36 -8.49 -29.07
CA ALA A 90 -33.48 -9.42 -30.17
C ALA A 90 -34.88 -9.50 -30.80
N MET A 91 -35.95 -9.19 -30.04
CA MET A 91 -37.31 -9.19 -30.58
C MET A 91 -37.63 -7.91 -31.36
N ARG A 92 -37.07 -6.77 -30.95
CA ARG A 92 -37.19 -5.51 -31.70
C ARG A 92 -36.47 -5.55 -33.04
N LEU A 93 -35.35 -6.28 -33.11
CA LEU A 93 -34.57 -6.45 -34.34
C LEU A 93 -35.29 -7.29 -35.41
N LYS A 94 -36.24 -8.14 -35.01
CA LYS A 94 -36.86 -9.11 -35.91
C LYS A 94 -38.20 -8.66 -36.51
N GLY A 95 -38.71 -7.47 -36.14
CA GLY A 95 -39.88 -6.88 -36.79
C GLY A 95 -41.13 -7.77 -36.81
N LEU A 96 -41.29 -8.68 -35.84
CA LEU A 96 -42.54 -9.43 -35.63
C LEU A 96 -43.50 -8.58 -34.78
N GLU A 97 -43.96 -7.49 -35.37
CA GLU A 97 -45.15 -6.78 -34.91
C GLU A 97 -46.28 -7.24 -35.84
N ASP A 98 -47.18 -8.09 -35.31
CA ASP A 98 -48.39 -8.52 -36.01
C ASP A 98 -49.30 -7.30 -36.16
N GLU A 99 -49.18 -6.56 -37.28
CA GLU A 99 -50.20 -5.65 -37.78
C GLU A 99 -50.19 -5.65 -39.31
N GLU A 100 -51.41 -5.62 -39.84
CA GLU A 100 -51.88 -5.98 -41.19
C GLU A 100 -51.19 -5.24 -42.36
N GLU A 101 -50.93 -6.01 -43.43
CA GLU A 101 -50.71 -5.66 -44.86
C GLU A 101 -50.27 -4.22 -45.25
N GLU A 102 -49.00 -4.05 -45.67
CA GLU A 102 -48.52 -3.01 -46.61
C GLU A 102 -47.26 -3.52 -47.37
N PRO A 103 -46.99 -3.10 -48.63
CA PRO A 103 -46.03 -3.76 -49.52
C PRO A 103 -44.56 -3.36 -49.27
N ASP A 104 -43.68 -4.37 -49.25
CA ASP A 104 -42.22 -4.37 -49.43
C ASP A 104 -41.45 -3.03 -49.35
N ASN A 105 -41.11 -2.61 -48.13
CA ASN A 105 -40.08 -1.59 -47.88
C ASN A 105 -38.65 -2.19 -47.91
N LEU A 106 -38.20 -2.69 -49.07
CA LEU A 106 -36.84 -3.23 -49.23
C LEU A 106 -35.74 -2.15 -49.04
N ASP A 107 -36.06 -0.89 -49.32
CA ASP A 107 -35.15 0.25 -49.10
C ASP A 107 -34.96 0.58 -47.61
N ASP A 108 -35.96 0.30 -46.77
CA ASP A 108 -35.87 0.51 -45.32
C ASP A 108 -34.89 -0.47 -44.68
N PHE A 109 -34.89 -1.73 -45.14
CA PHE A 109 -33.92 -2.74 -44.67
C PHE A 109 -32.48 -2.40 -45.05
N ARG A 110 -32.23 -1.93 -46.28
CA ARG A 110 -30.89 -1.55 -46.75
C ARG A 110 -30.37 -0.30 -46.05
N THR A 111 -31.25 0.66 -45.79
CA THR A 111 -30.92 1.90 -45.08
C THR A 111 -30.66 1.63 -43.61
N THR A 112 -31.53 0.85 -42.97
CA THR A 112 -31.37 0.38 -41.59
C THR A 112 -30.09 -0.44 -41.42
N SER A 113 -29.78 -1.34 -42.34
CA SER A 113 -28.53 -2.11 -42.31
C SER A 113 -27.28 -1.22 -42.40
N ARG A 114 -27.29 -0.15 -43.20
CA ARG A 114 -26.16 0.80 -43.27
C ARG A 114 -25.97 1.56 -41.96
N VAL A 115 -27.06 2.02 -41.35
CA VAL A 115 -27.01 2.73 -40.05
C VAL A 115 -26.52 1.79 -38.95
N ILE A 116 -26.99 0.55 -38.92
CA ILE A 116 -26.55 -0.45 -37.95
C ILE A 116 -25.06 -0.77 -38.13
N ASN A 117 -24.58 -0.98 -39.37
CA ASN A 117 -23.16 -1.24 -39.63
C ASN A 117 -22.28 -0.04 -39.24
N ALA A 118 -22.70 1.18 -39.54
CA ALA A 118 -21.97 2.38 -39.15
C ALA A 118 -21.86 2.53 -37.62
N LYS A 119 -22.93 2.19 -36.89
CA LYS A 119 -22.90 2.17 -35.43
C LYS A 119 -21.99 1.07 -34.90
N LEU A 120 -22.05 -0.13 -35.48
CA LEU A 120 -21.19 -1.25 -35.09
C LEU A 120 -19.70 -0.90 -35.30
N ASP A 121 -19.34 -0.29 -36.42
CA ASP A 121 -17.97 0.16 -36.69
C ASP A 121 -17.50 1.19 -35.65
N SER A 122 -18.37 2.15 -35.28
CA SER A 122 -18.08 3.12 -34.23
C SER A 122 -17.87 2.46 -32.87
N ASP A 123 -18.74 1.51 -32.49
CA ASP A 123 -18.64 0.79 -31.22
C ASP A 123 -17.38 -0.09 -31.19
N LEU A 124 -17.00 -0.70 -32.32
CA LEU A 124 -15.78 -1.49 -32.46
C LEU A 124 -14.51 -0.64 -32.35
N ASP A 125 -14.51 0.58 -32.90
CA ASP A 125 -13.38 1.51 -32.76
C ASP A 125 -13.24 1.97 -31.30
N GLU A 126 -14.33 2.28 -30.61
CA GLU A 126 -14.32 2.61 -29.19
C GLU A 126 -13.79 1.44 -28.34
N ILE A 127 -14.21 0.21 -28.64
CA ILE A 127 -13.70 -1.00 -27.98
C ILE A 127 -12.20 -1.16 -28.26
N SER A 128 -11.75 -0.96 -29.51
CA SER A 128 -10.35 -1.04 -29.90
C SER A 128 -9.48 -0.04 -29.11
N MET A 129 -9.94 1.21 -29.01
CA MET A 129 -9.29 2.24 -28.20
C MET A 129 -9.28 1.87 -26.71
N GLY A 130 -10.40 1.37 -26.19
CA GLY A 130 -10.52 0.90 -24.81
C GLY A 130 -9.56 -0.24 -24.49
N LEU A 131 -9.45 -1.23 -25.39
CA LEU A 131 -8.52 -2.35 -25.28
C LEU A 131 -7.06 -1.89 -25.36
N SER A 132 -6.75 -0.92 -26.21
CA SER A 132 -5.41 -0.33 -26.29
C SER A 132 -5.01 0.35 -24.98
N ARG A 133 -5.92 1.13 -24.38
CA ARG A 133 -5.73 1.72 -23.05
C ARG A 133 -5.57 0.65 -21.98
N LEU A 134 -6.42 -0.38 -21.98
CA LEU A 134 -6.36 -1.48 -21.03
C LEU A 134 -5.03 -2.24 -21.15
N LYS A 135 -4.54 -2.47 -22.38
CA LYS A 135 -3.23 -3.06 -22.66
C LYS A 135 -2.11 -2.19 -22.09
N GLY A 136 -2.16 -0.88 -22.32
CA GLY A 136 -1.18 0.06 -21.76
C GLY A 136 -1.14 0.01 -20.23
N LEU A 137 -2.31 0.01 -19.59
CA LEU A 137 -2.43 -0.13 -18.14
C LEU A 137 -1.93 -1.49 -17.65
N ALA A 138 -2.29 -2.58 -18.31
CA ALA A 138 -1.88 -3.93 -17.94
C ALA A 138 -0.36 -4.12 -18.04
N VAL A 139 0.27 -3.57 -19.08
CA VAL A 139 1.74 -3.55 -19.22
C VAL A 139 2.37 -2.73 -18.10
N GLY A 140 1.85 -1.53 -17.83
CA GLY A 140 2.33 -0.67 -16.73
C GLY A 140 2.16 -1.32 -15.35
N LEU A 141 1.06 -2.05 -15.13
CA LEU A 141 0.83 -2.81 -13.91
C LEU A 141 1.84 -3.96 -13.78
N GLY A 142 2.14 -4.65 -14.88
CA GLY A 142 3.14 -5.72 -14.89
C GLY A 142 4.55 -5.22 -14.53
N THR A 143 4.96 -4.07 -15.06
CA THR A 143 6.24 -3.46 -14.71
C THR A 143 6.25 -3.00 -13.26
N GLU A 144 5.20 -2.33 -12.81
CA GLU A 144 5.07 -1.86 -11.42
C GLU A 144 5.09 -3.02 -10.41
N ILE A 145 4.45 -4.15 -10.72
CA ILE A 145 4.51 -5.35 -9.86
C ILE A 145 5.93 -5.88 -9.76
N THR A 146 6.68 -5.87 -10.87
CA THR A 146 8.08 -6.33 -10.89
C THR A 146 8.96 -5.43 -10.02
N ASP A 147 8.80 -4.11 -10.15
CA ASP A 147 9.55 -3.11 -9.38
C ASP A 147 9.19 -3.17 -7.88
N GLN A 148 7.91 -3.38 -7.57
CA GLN A 148 7.46 -3.57 -6.19
C GLN A 148 7.99 -4.88 -5.58
N ASN A 149 8.09 -5.97 -6.35
CA ASN A 149 8.62 -7.23 -5.85
C ASN A 149 10.10 -7.12 -5.44
N GLU A 150 10.90 -6.40 -6.21
CA GLU A 150 12.28 -6.08 -5.85
C GLU A 150 12.34 -5.21 -4.58
N THR A 151 11.47 -4.20 -4.50
CA THR A 151 11.37 -3.31 -3.34
C THR A 151 10.96 -4.06 -2.06
N ILE A 152 9.99 -4.97 -2.15
CA ILE A 152 9.55 -5.83 -1.03
C ILE A 152 10.72 -6.70 -0.57
N SER A 153 11.50 -7.25 -1.49
CA SER A 153 12.68 -8.06 -1.14
C SER A 153 13.70 -7.24 -0.33
N ARG A 154 13.99 -6.00 -0.73
CA ARG A 154 14.87 -5.09 0.02
C ARG A 154 14.30 -4.72 1.39
N ILE A 155 13.00 -4.42 1.46
CA ILE A 155 12.29 -4.13 2.71
C ILE A 155 12.37 -5.32 3.67
N HIS A 156 12.19 -6.54 3.16
CA HIS A 156 12.26 -7.77 3.95
C HIS A 156 13.65 -7.94 4.57
N GLU A 157 14.73 -7.81 3.79
CA GLU A 157 16.10 -7.92 4.32
C GLU A 157 16.38 -6.86 5.40
N LYS A 158 15.97 -5.61 5.17
CA LYS A 158 16.13 -4.51 6.14
C LYS A 158 15.33 -4.78 7.42
N ALA A 159 14.11 -5.30 7.30
CA ALA A 159 13.25 -5.65 8.43
C ALA A 159 13.85 -6.79 9.26
N ASP A 160 14.30 -7.88 8.62
CA ASP A 160 14.94 -9.01 9.31
C ASP A 160 16.19 -8.55 10.09
N ARG A 161 17.02 -7.71 9.48
CA ARG A 161 18.23 -7.19 10.13
C ARG A 161 17.88 -6.30 11.33
N ALA A 162 16.83 -5.48 11.21
CA ALA A 162 16.34 -4.66 12.31
C ALA A 162 15.80 -5.52 13.46
N ASP A 163 14.99 -6.55 13.15
CA ASP A 163 14.41 -7.45 14.15
C ASP A 163 15.48 -8.20 14.96
N MET A 164 16.45 -8.82 14.27
CA MET A 164 17.59 -9.48 14.93
C MET A 164 18.37 -8.52 15.85
N THR A 165 18.59 -7.29 15.39
CA THR A 165 19.33 -6.28 16.15
C THR A 165 18.54 -5.82 17.38
N ILE A 166 17.23 -5.57 17.25
CA ILE A 166 16.34 -5.24 18.35
C ILE A 166 16.32 -6.37 19.39
N GLY A 167 16.19 -7.63 18.96
CA GLY A 167 16.21 -8.79 19.85
C GLY A 167 17.49 -8.90 20.67
N SER A 168 18.64 -8.70 20.01
CA SER A 168 19.96 -8.68 20.67
C SER A 168 20.07 -7.52 21.67
N GLN A 169 19.70 -6.31 21.26
CA GLN A 169 19.77 -5.12 22.11
C GLN A 169 18.84 -5.22 23.32
N ASN A 170 17.61 -5.70 23.13
CA ASN A 170 16.66 -5.96 24.21
C ASN A 170 17.24 -6.95 25.23
N THR A 171 17.87 -8.03 24.76
CA THR A 171 18.56 -8.99 25.63
C THR A 171 19.71 -8.35 26.41
N GLN A 172 20.51 -7.49 25.76
CA GLN A 172 21.60 -6.76 26.41
C GLN A 172 21.08 -5.78 27.47
N ILE A 173 20.03 -5.01 27.17
CA ILE A 173 19.39 -4.08 28.10
C ILE A 173 18.82 -4.84 29.31
N LYS A 174 18.11 -5.95 29.09
CA LYS A 174 17.60 -6.80 30.18
C LYS A 174 18.71 -7.31 31.10
N LYS A 175 19.89 -7.67 30.56
CA LYS A 175 21.06 -8.06 31.37
C LYS A 175 21.63 -6.91 32.19
N ILE A 176 21.57 -5.68 31.68
CA ILE A 176 21.98 -4.48 32.41
C ILE A 176 21.00 -4.19 33.56
N LEU A 177 19.69 -4.32 33.32
CA LEU A 177 18.65 -3.99 34.30
C LEU A 177 18.42 -5.06 35.39
N LYS A 178 18.77 -6.33 35.13
CA LYS A 178 18.60 -7.42 36.10
C LYS A 178 19.76 -7.54 37.12
N ARG A 179 20.57 -6.49 37.28
CA ARG A 179 21.63 -6.43 38.29
C ARG A 179 21.47 -5.24 39.21
#